data_AF-A0A6M0H4Y0-F1
#
_entry.id   AF-A0A6M0H4Y0-F1
#
_cell.length_a   1.000
_cell.length_b   1.000
_cell.length_c   1.000
_cell.angle_alpha   90.00
_cell.angle_beta   90.00
_cell.angle_gamma   90.00
#
_symmetry.space_group_name_H-M   'P 1'
#
loop_
_entity.id
_entity.type
_entity.pdbx_description
1 polymer ?
#
loop_
_entity_poly.entity_id
_entity_poly.type
_entity_poly.pdbx_seq_one_letter_code
_entity_poly.pdbx_strand_id
1 'polypeptide(L)'
;MYKRLSVIICVIFMSVALTGCSSDLKFIFKKEKPSINFYTENLINSYIENPPTEVSVFDVNMYKQQTLTEEQSFDVLKFMNSLKKDYALEKDSVDLSDEKITYKVFITFDNCKYVINVYNEKYISIYPWDGNHSKDYMDISQVPIAYNVYGLCKYFTDNSLNKDEEDITDKRENIEKDQPIKEPNESKEEKEGN
;
A
#
# COMPACT_ATOMS: atom_id res chain seq x y z
N MET A 1 -9.43 -38.49 63.98
CA MET A 1 -8.33 -38.22 63.00
C MET A 1 -8.85 -37.95 61.58
N TYR A 2 -9.93 -38.59 61.15
CA TYR A 2 -10.57 -38.44 59.83
C TYR A 2 -10.98 -37.01 59.44
N LYS A 3 -11.46 -36.20 60.39
CA LYS A 3 -11.85 -34.79 60.13
C LYS A 3 -10.66 -33.90 59.71
N ARG A 4 -9.47 -34.13 60.26
CA ARG A 4 -8.24 -33.40 59.90
C ARG A 4 -7.68 -33.86 58.56
N LEU A 5 -7.80 -35.16 58.27
CA LEU A 5 -7.43 -35.74 56.97
C LEU A 5 -8.29 -35.20 55.82
N SER A 6 -9.61 -35.09 56.04
CA SER A 6 -10.55 -34.55 55.05
C SER A 6 -10.24 -33.11 54.65
N VAL A 7 -9.85 -32.27 55.61
CA VAL A 7 -9.50 -30.86 55.36
C VAL A 7 -8.23 -30.77 54.51
N ILE A 8 -7.23 -31.60 54.78
CA ILE A 8 -5.98 -31.63 53.99
C ILE A 8 -6.27 -32.04 52.54
N ILE A 9 -7.13 -33.04 52.32
CA ILE A 9 -7.54 -33.48 50.98
C ILE A 9 -8.29 -32.35 50.24
N CYS A 10 -9.19 -31.63 50.91
CA CYS A 10 -9.89 -30.50 50.29
C CYS A 10 -8.92 -29.37 49.90
N VAL A 11 -7.93 -29.06 50.74
CA VAL A 11 -6.93 -28.01 50.45
C VAL A 11 -6.04 -28.40 49.27
N ILE A 12 -5.62 -29.66 49.20
CA ILE A 12 -4.83 -30.17 48.06
C ILE A 12 -5.66 -30.12 46.77
N PHE A 13 -6.92 -30.59 46.81
CA PHE A 13 -7.81 -30.53 45.65
C PHE A 13 -8.05 -29.09 45.17
N MET A 14 -8.22 -28.14 46.10
CA MET A 14 -8.35 -26.73 45.77
C MET A 14 -7.07 -26.17 45.12
N SER A 15 -5.89 -26.54 45.62
CA SER A 15 -4.62 -26.07 45.05
C SER A 15 -4.35 -26.56 43.63
N VAL A 16 -4.78 -27.78 43.28
CA VAL A 16 -4.66 -28.33 41.92
C VAL A 16 -5.70 -27.74 40.98
N ALA A 17 -6.88 -27.36 41.47
CA ALA A 17 -7.89 -26.66 40.68
C ALA A 17 -7.49 -25.21 40.35
N LEU A 18 -6.59 -24.59 41.12
CA LEU A 18 -6.09 -23.22 40.89
C LEU A 18 -4.88 -23.14 39.95
N THR A 19 -4.29 -24.25 39.51
CA THR A 19 -3.29 -24.22 38.42
C THR A 19 -4.01 -24.11 37.08
N GLY A 20 -4.46 -22.90 36.76
CA GLY A 20 -4.95 -22.55 35.44
C GLY A 20 -3.86 -22.82 34.41
N CYS A 21 -4.20 -23.61 33.39
CA CYS A 21 -3.31 -23.94 32.29
C CYS A 21 -2.85 -22.64 31.60
N SER A 22 -1.55 -22.32 31.68
CA SER A 22 -0.94 -21.18 30.97
C SER A 22 -0.53 -21.56 29.54
N SER A 23 -1.27 -22.46 28.89
CA SER A 23 -1.02 -22.74 27.48
C SER A 23 -1.64 -21.62 26.65
N ASP A 24 -0.80 -20.98 25.85
CA ASP A 24 -1.20 -19.93 24.92
C ASP A 24 -2.18 -20.53 23.90
N LEU A 25 -3.48 -20.50 24.22
CA LEU A 25 -4.59 -21.03 23.39
C LEU A 25 -4.60 -20.42 21.98
N LYS A 26 -3.82 -19.36 21.75
CA LYS A 26 -3.54 -18.80 20.42
C LYS A 26 -3.01 -19.84 19.44
N PHE A 27 -2.23 -20.84 19.87
CA PHE A 27 -1.69 -21.87 18.97
C PHE A 27 -2.79 -22.72 18.32
N ILE A 28 -3.90 -22.98 19.01
CA ILE A 28 -5.02 -23.80 18.49
C ILE A 28 -5.80 -23.06 17.39
N PHE A 29 -5.84 -21.73 17.45
CA PHE A 29 -6.58 -20.91 16.48
C PHE A 29 -5.69 -20.26 15.40
N LYS A 30 -4.37 -20.43 15.46
CA LYS A 30 -3.45 -19.86 14.48
C LYS A 30 -3.42 -20.76 13.25
N LYS A 31 -4.27 -20.47 12.26
CA LYS A 31 -4.16 -21.09 10.93
C LYS A 31 -2.80 -20.71 10.35
N GLU A 32 -1.91 -21.69 10.23
CA GLU A 32 -0.63 -21.50 9.57
C GLU A 32 -0.85 -21.16 8.10
N LYS A 33 0.01 -20.29 7.58
CA LYS A 33 -0.03 -19.84 6.20
C LYS A 33 0.42 -21.02 5.31
N PRO A 34 -0.34 -21.41 4.26
CA PRO A 34 -0.05 -22.62 3.49
C PRO A 34 1.30 -22.62 2.76
N SER A 35 1.73 -21.44 2.29
CA SER A 35 3.01 -21.26 1.60
C SER A 35 3.57 -19.87 1.87
N ILE A 36 4.87 -19.71 1.69
CA ILE A 36 5.57 -18.43 1.89
C ILE A 36 5.06 -17.32 0.94
N ASN A 37 4.70 -17.71 -0.28
CA ASN A 37 4.21 -16.88 -1.37
C ASN A 37 2.69 -17.00 -1.61
N PHE A 38 1.95 -17.40 -0.58
CA PHE A 38 0.51 -17.68 -0.65
C PHE A 38 -0.32 -16.52 -1.24
N TYR A 39 -0.09 -15.29 -0.77
CA TYR A 39 -0.87 -14.15 -1.26
C TYR A 39 -0.47 -13.71 -2.65
N THR A 40 0.77 -13.97 -3.05
CA THR A 40 1.26 -13.66 -4.38
C THR A 40 0.68 -14.62 -5.41
N GLU A 41 0.64 -15.91 -5.10
CA GLU A 41 -0.07 -16.90 -5.93
C GLU A 41 -1.56 -16.52 -6.06
N ASN A 42 -2.22 -16.15 -4.96
CA ASN A 42 -3.63 -15.74 -4.99
C ASN A 42 -3.86 -14.46 -5.81
N LEU A 43 -2.97 -13.48 -5.72
CA LEU A 43 -3.05 -12.24 -6.51
C LEU A 43 -2.89 -12.54 -8.01
N ILE A 44 -1.91 -13.35 -8.39
CA ILE A 44 -1.69 -13.74 -9.79
C ILE A 44 -2.92 -14.52 -10.32
N ASN A 45 -3.46 -15.46 -9.52
CA ASN A 45 -4.66 -16.20 -9.89
C ASN A 45 -5.89 -15.28 -10.04
N SER A 46 -6.08 -14.34 -9.11
CA SER A 46 -7.17 -13.35 -9.19
C SER A 46 -7.10 -12.56 -10.50
N TYR A 47 -5.88 -12.21 -10.93
CA TYR A 47 -5.65 -11.53 -12.19
C TYR A 47 -5.98 -12.38 -13.42
N ILE A 48 -5.63 -13.67 -13.40
CA ILE A 48 -5.94 -14.61 -14.50
C ILE A 48 -7.45 -14.82 -14.63
N GLU A 49 -8.16 -14.87 -13.50
CA GLU A 49 -9.62 -15.05 -13.48
C GLU A 49 -10.36 -13.82 -13.99
N ASN A 50 -10.03 -12.63 -13.49
CA ASN A 50 -10.67 -11.38 -13.89
C ASN A 50 -9.65 -10.22 -13.88
N PRO A 51 -9.71 -9.31 -14.87
CA PRO A 51 -8.88 -8.11 -14.84
C PRO A 51 -9.26 -7.23 -13.63
N PRO A 52 -8.28 -6.50 -13.05
CA PRO A 52 -8.56 -5.59 -11.95
C PRO A 52 -9.44 -4.42 -12.43
N THR A 53 -10.38 -4.03 -11.58
CA THR A 53 -11.28 -2.90 -11.79
C THR A 53 -10.54 -1.57 -11.65
N GLU A 54 -9.55 -1.51 -10.76
CA GLU A 54 -8.73 -0.31 -10.54
C GLU A 54 -7.32 -0.68 -10.07
N VAL A 55 -6.32 0.03 -10.58
CA VAL A 55 -4.96 0.03 -10.03
C VAL A 55 -4.59 1.45 -9.63
N SER A 56 -4.09 1.64 -8.42
CA SER A 56 -3.62 2.95 -7.95
C SER A 56 -2.29 2.85 -7.20
N VAL A 57 -1.51 3.92 -7.27
CA VAL A 57 -0.25 4.08 -6.55
C VAL A 57 -0.40 5.18 -5.52
N PHE A 58 0.08 4.92 -4.32
CA PHE A 58 0.13 5.86 -3.21
C PHE A 58 1.57 6.11 -2.82
N ASP A 59 2.02 7.35 -2.99
CA ASP A 59 3.30 7.84 -2.49
C ASP A 59 3.17 8.14 -0.99
N VAL A 60 3.93 7.40 -0.17
CA VAL A 60 3.87 7.52 1.28
C VAL A 60 4.53 8.80 1.77
N ASN A 61 5.56 9.29 1.07
CA ASN A 61 6.26 10.51 1.44
C ASN A 61 5.43 11.75 1.11
N MET A 62 4.80 11.75 -0.07
CA MET A 62 3.97 12.86 -0.54
C MET A 62 2.51 12.77 -0.09
N TYR A 63 2.09 11.64 0.50
CA TYR A 63 0.70 11.34 0.86
C TYR A 63 -0.30 11.53 -0.30
N LYS A 64 0.16 11.26 -1.53
CA LYS A 64 -0.63 11.43 -2.75
C LYS A 64 -1.01 10.08 -3.33
N GLN A 65 -2.30 9.91 -3.66
CA GLN A 65 -2.79 8.76 -4.42
C GLN A 65 -3.05 9.16 -5.87
N GLN A 66 -2.68 8.28 -6.79
CA GLN A 66 -2.97 8.42 -8.21
C GLN A 66 -3.53 7.10 -8.74
N THR A 67 -4.72 7.17 -9.33
CA THR A 67 -5.27 6.05 -10.12
C THR A 67 -4.54 5.99 -11.46
N LEU A 68 -4.12 4.79 -11.84
CA LEU A 68 -3.35 4.56 -13.05
C LEU A 68 -4.25 4.50 -14.29
N THR A 69 -3.72 4.91 -15.43
CA THR A 69 -4.38 4.64 -16.73
C THR A 69 -4.32 3.15 -17.07
N GLU A 70 -5.07 2.72 -18.08
CA GLU A 70 -5.04 1.33 -18.56
C GLU A 70 -3.62 0.89 -18.98
N GLU A 71 -2.88 1.76 -19.69
CA GLU A 71 -1.50 1.50 -20.11
C GLU A 71 -0.55 1.35 -18.92
N GLN A 72 -0.63 2.25 -17.94
CA GLN A 72 0.18 2.17 -16.72
C GLN A 72 -0.17 0.94 -15.88
N SER A 73 -1.45 0.58 -15.82
CA SER A 73 -1.93 -0.63 -15.14
C SER A 73 -1.37 -1.90 -15.82
N PHE A 74 -1.23 -1.89 -17.14
CA PHE A 74 -0.63 -2.98 -17.90
C PHE A 74 0.87 -3.15 -17.59
N ASP A 75 1.60 -2.07 -17.28
CA ASP A 75 2.99 -2.18 -16.85
C ASP A 75 3.12 -2.79 -15.44
N VAL A 76 2.20 -2.45 -14.52
CA VAL A 76 2.11 -3.12 -13.22
C VAL A 76 1.79 -4.61 -13.39
N LEU A 77 0.97 -4.98 -14.38
CA LEU A 77 0.75 -6.39 -14.71
C LEU A 77 2.04 -7.08 -15.19
N LYS A 78 2.82 -6.45 -16.08
CA LYS A 78 4.09 -7.05 -16.53
C LYS A 78 5.03 -7.32 -15.36
N PHE A 79 5.06 -6.41 -14.39
CA PHE A 79 5.75 -6.64 -13.12
C PHE A 79 5.22 -7.89 -12.41
N MET A 80 3.91 -7.99 -12.19
CA MET A 80 3.31 -9.14 -11.50
C MET A 80 3.64 -10.48 -12.19
N ASN A 81 3.58 -10.52 -13.51
CA ASN A 81 3.91 -11.71 -14.30
C ASN A 81 5.41 -12.06 -14.30
N SER A 82 6.27 -11.13 -13.90
CA SER A 82 7.72 -11.36 -13.77
C SER A 82 8.11 -11.99 -12.44
N LEU A 83 7.20 -12.01 -11.45
CA LEU A 83 7.46 -12.56 -10.12
C LEU A 83 7.59 -14.09 -10.18
N LYS A 84 8.66 -14.61 -9.56
CA LYS A 84 8.91 -16.04 -9.43
C LYS A 84 8.79 -16.48 -7.99
N LYS A 85 8.45 -17.75 -7.78
CA LYS A 85 8.36 -18.36 -6.46
C LYS A 85 9.67 -18.26 -5.66
N ASP A 86 10.80 -18.38 -6.35
CA ASP A 86 12.14 -18.31 -5.74
C ASP A 86 12.50 -16.92 -5.20
N TYR A 87 11.70 -15.89 -5.53
CA TYR A 87 11.89 -14.54 -4.98
C TYR A 87 11.28 -14.41 -3.58
N ALA A 88 10.49 -15.39 -3.12
CA ALA A 88 9.84 -15.32 -1.82
C ALA A 88 10.85 -15.46 -0.67
N LEU A 89 10.70 -14.59 0.32
CA LEU A 89 11.58 -14.51 1.48
C LEU A 89 10.83 -14.88 2.76
N GLU A 90 11.55 -15.49 3.69
CA GLU A 90 11.02 -15.68 5.03
C GLU A 90 11.00 -14.33 5.74
N LYS A 91 10.00 -14.13 6.60
CA LYS A 91 9.85 -12.85 7.31
C LYS A 91 11.12 -12.47 8.08
N ASP A 92 11.78 -13.47 8.67
CA ASP A 92 12.95 -13.27 9.54
C ASP A 92 14.27 -13.27 8.75
N SER A 93 14.24 -13.55 7.44
CA SER A 93 15.45 -13.54 6.59
C SER A 93 15.79 -12.15 6.03
N VAL A 94 14.93 -11.15 6.24
CA VAL A 94 15.09 -9.80 5.70
C VAL A 94 15.05 -8.79 6.83
N ASP A 95 16.14 -8.07 7.02
CA ASP A 95 16.16 -6.95 7.94
C ASP A 95 15.52 -5.73 7.28
N LEU A 96 14.19 -5.63 7.41
CA LEU A 96 13.41 -4.47 6.98
C LEU A 96 13.23 -3.44 8.10
N SER A 97 13.99 -3.55 9.20
CA SER A 97 13.80 -2.70 10.38
C SER A 97 14.02 -1.22 10.08
N ASP A 98 14.94 -0.92 9.15
CA ASP A 98 15.27 0.44 8.73
C ASP A 98 14.57 0.85 7.41
N GLU A 99 13.95 -0.10 6.71
CA GLU A 99 13.35 0.11 5.39
C GLU A 99 11.91 0.61 5.53
N LYS A 100 11.70 1.89 5.21
CA LYS A 100 10.37 2.48 5.16
C LYS A 100 9.68 2.15 3.85
N ILE A 101 8.36 2.00 3.91
CA ILE A 101 7.54 1.84 2.71
C ILE A 101 7.56 3.17 1.96
N THR A 102 8.04 3.17 0.72
CA THR A 102 8.09 4.36 -0.15
C THR A 102 6.79 4.51 -0.93
N TYR A 103 6.30 3.40 -1.50
CA TYR A 103 5.05 3.38 -2.27
C TYR A 103 4.13 2.25 -1.81
N LYS A 104 2.83 2.43 -2.02
CA LYS A 104 1.84 1.35 -1.94
C LYS A 104 1.10 1.25 -3.27
N VAL A 105 1.09 0.07 -3.87
CA VAL A 105 0.26 -0.21 -5.04
C VAL A 105 -1.00 -0.93 -4.55
N PHE A 106 -2.15 -0.38 -4.89
CA PHE A 106 -3.45 -0.99 -4.64
C PHE A 106 -3.98 -1.59 -5.93
N ILE A 107 -4.36 -2.87 -5.86
CA ILE A 107 -4.99 -3.58 -6.98
C ILE A 107 -6.37 -4.01 -6.50
N THR A 108 -7.39 -3.39 -7.06
CA THR A 108 -8.79 -3.62 -6.69
C THR A 108 -9.44 -4.49 -7.77
N PHE A 109 -9.98 -5.62 -7.34
CA PHE A 109 -10.89 -6.47 -8.11
C PHE A 109 -12.31 -6.30 -7.55
N ASP A 110 -13.30 -6.84 -8.26
CA ASP A 110 -14.70 -6.74 -7.84
C ASP A 110 -14.96 -7.30 -6.43
N ASN A 111 -14.25 -8.39 -6.06
CA ASN A 111 -14.50 -9.13 -4.82
C ASN A 111 -13.38 -9.02 -3.79
N CYS A 112 -12.23 -8.46 -4.15
CA CYS A 112 -11.06 -8.42 -3.27
C CYS A 112 -10.13 -7.27 -3.63
N LYS A 113 -9.27 -6.88 -2.67
CA LYS A 113 -8.28 -5.83 -2.87
C LYS A 113 -6.94 -6.30 -2.34
N TYR A 114 -5.89 -6.10 -3.12
CA TYR A 114 -4.51 -6.38 -2.74
C TYR A 114 -3.70 -5.11 -2.57
N VAL A 115 -2.68 -5.22 -1.72
CA VAL A 115 -1.72 -4.17 -1.43
C VAL A 115 -0.31 -4.72 -1.64
N ILE A 116 0.46 -4.02 -2.45
CA ILE A 116 1.90 -4.21 -2.60
C ILE A 116 2.57 -3.04 -1.91
N ASN A 117 3.21 -3.29 -0.77
CA ASN A 117 4.12 -2.32 -0.20
C ASN A 117 5.45 -2.41 -0.93
N VAL A 118 5.95 -1.26 -1.40
CA VAL A 118 7.25 -1.14 -2.05
C VAL A 118 8.19 -0.40 -1.10
N TYR A 119 9.23 -1.10 -0.64
CA TYR A 119 10.23 -0.51 0.27
C TYR A 119 11.29 0.21 -0.56
N ASN A 120 11.92 -0.53 -1.46
CA ASN A 120 12.98 -0.05 -2.34
C ASN A 120 12.99 -0.88 -3.65
N GLU A 121 14.05 -0.75 -4.46
CA GLU A 121 14.22 -1.48 -5.72
C GLU A 121 14.34 -3.01 -5.57
N LYS A 122 14.58 -3.52 -4.35
CA LYS A 122 14.82 -4.93 -4.08
C LYS A 122 13.71 -5.59 -3.29
N TYR A 123 13.07 -4.89 -2.36
CA TYR A 123 12.13 -5.51 -1.43
C TYR A 123 10.71 -4.99 -1.60
N ILE A 124 9.77 -5.93 -1.62
CA ILE A 124 8.34 -5.66 -1.58
C ILE A 124 7.63 -6.59 -0.60
N SER A 125 6.41 -6.26 -0.23
CA SER A 125 5.52 -7.21 0.44
C SER A 125 4.10 -7.17 -0.12
N ILE A 126 3.48 -8.35 -0.28
CA ILE A 126 2.17 -8.53 -0.91
C ILE A 126 1.20 -9.13 0.11
N TYR A 127 -0.01 -8.55 0.18
CA TYR A 127 -1.08 -9.03 1.06
C TYR A 127 -2.44 -8.49 0.60
N PRO A 128 -3.54 -9.21 0.87
CA PRO A 128 -4.88 -8.66 0.70
C PRO A 128 -5.18 -7.63 1.80
N TRP A 129 -6.04 -6.67 1.49
CA TRP A 129 -6.43 -5.58 2.37
C TRP A 129 -6.99 -6.08 3.71
N ASP A 130 -7.72 -7.20 3.68
CA ASP A 130 -8.36 -7.88 4.81
C ASP A 130 -7.66 -9.21 5.17
N GLY A 131 -6.36 -9.32 4.90
CA GLY A 131 -5.59 -10.54 5.11
C GLY A 131 -5.48 -11.01 6.56
N ASN A 132 -5.67 -12.32 6.75
CA ASN A 132 -5.61 -13.00 8.06
C ASN A 132 -4.25 -13.68 8.35
N HIS A 133 -3.33 -13.73 7.39
CA HIS A 133 -1.98 -14.27 7.53
C HIS A 133 -0.92 -13.17 7.41
N SER A 134 0.32 -13.49 7.75
CA SER A 134 1.45 -12.59 7.52
C SER A 134 1.66 -12.35 6.03
N LYS A 135 2.09 -11.12 5.70
CA LYS A 135 2.43 -10.69 4.34
C LYS A 135 3.43 -11.63 3.67
N ASP A 136 3.35 -11.72 2.36
CA ASP A 136 4.43 -12.28 1.55
C ASP A 136 5.53 -11.24 1.44
N TYR A 137 6.79 -11.63 1.60
CA TYR A 137 7.95 -10.77 1.35
C TYR A 137 8.70 -11.30 0.14
N MET A 138 9.21 -10.42 -0.72
CA MET A 138 9.94 -10.84 -1.93
C MET A 138 11.19 -10.00 -2.21
N ASP A 139 12.23 -10.67 -2.71
CA ASP A 139 13.43 -10.08 -3.31
C ASP A 139 13.23 -9.97 -4.84
N ILE A 140 12.91 -8.77 -5.29
CA ILE A 140 12.72 -8.43 -6.70
C ILE A 140 13.99 -7.88 -7.35
N SER A 141 15.17 -8.05 -6.75
CA SER A 141 16.45 -7.62 -7.34
C SER A 141 16.75 -8.25 -8.70
N GLN A 142 16.16 -9.42 -8.98
CA GLN A 142 16.29 -10.16 -10.23
C GLN A 142 15.21 -9.80 -11.26
N VAL A 143 14.23 -8.97 -10.89
CA VAL A 143 13.21 -8.47 -11.83
C VAL A 143 13.88 -7.49 -12.80
N PRO A 144 13.65 -7.59 -14.13
CA PRO A 144 14.20 -6.65 -15.09
C PRO A 144 13.86 -5.21 -14.72
N ILE A 145 14.83 -4.29 -14.86
CA ILE A 145 14.70 -2.88 -14.49
C ILE A 145 13.45 -2.23 -15.11
N ALA A 146 13.16 -2.56 -16.37
CA ALA A 146 12.00 -2.03 -17.10
C ALA A 146 10.64 -2.38 -16.45
N TYR A 147 10.59 -3.44 -15.65
CA TYR A 147 9.38 -3.89 -14.95
C TYR A 147 9.49 -3.72 -13.44
N ASN A 148 10.56 -3.14 -12.92
CA ASN A 148 10.72 -2.99 -11.48
C ASN A 148 9.66 -2.04 -10.91
N VAL A 149 8.83 -2.52 -9.98
CA VAL A 149 7.69 -1.77 -9.46
C VAL A 149 8.07 -0.47 -8.76
N TYR A 150 9.26 -0.39 -8.14
CA TYR A 150 9.74 0.86 -7.54
C TYR A 150 9.97 1.94 -8.61
N GLY A 151 10.63 1.56 -9.71
CA GLY A 151 10.86 2.44 -10.85
C GLY A 151 9.55 2.88 -11.52
N LEU A 152 8.61 1.94 -11.69
CA LEU A 152 7.28 2.23 -12.23
C LEU A 152 6.53 3.23 -11.35
N CYS A 153 6.48 3.00 -10.03
CA CYS A 153 5.79 3.89 -9.09
C CYS A 153 6.36 5.31 -9.18
N LYS A 154 7.70 5.44 -9.13
CA LYS A 154 8.38 6.72 -9.25
C LYS A 154 8.03 7.44 -10.55
N TYR A 155 8.05 6.74 -11.68
CA TYR A 155 7.70 7.30 -12.98
C TYR A 155 6.24 7.80 -13.03
N PHE A 156 5.29 7.03 -12.47
CA PHE A 156 3.89 7.42 -12.45
C PHE A 156 3.63 8.65 -11.59
N THR A 157 4.29 8.75 -10.43
CA THR A 157 4.12 9.86 -9.49
C THR A 157 4.85 11.12 -9.96
N ASP A 158 6.06 11.01 -10.52
CA ASP A 158 6.81 12.16 -11.03
C ASP A 158 6.08 12.79 -12.24
N ASN A 159 5.51 11.98 -13.13
CA ASN A 159 4.76 12.48 -14.28
C ASN A 159 3.42 13.13 -13.92
N SER A 160 2.80 12.77 -12.79
CA SER A 160 1.58 13.46 -12.37
C SER A 160 1.88 14.84 -11.78
N LEU A 161 3.03 15.03 -11.15
CA LEU A 161 3.46 16.35 -10.67
C LEU A 161 3.65 17.34 -11.82
N ASN A 162 4.26 16.89 -12.93
CA ASN A 162 4.47 17.74 -14.10
C ASN A 162 3.14 18.18 -14.76
N LYS A 163 2.14 17.30 -14.80
CA LYS A 163 0.80 17.64 -15.31
C LYS A 163 0.05 18.63 -14.43
N ASP A 164 0.19 18.49 -13.11
CA ASP A 164 -0.42 19.42 -12.15
C ASP A 164 0.22 20.82 -12.25
N GLU A 165 1.54 20.91 -12.48
CA GLU A 165 2.22 22.19 -12.71
C GLU A 165 1.77 22.85 -14.02
N GLU A 166 1.71 22.10 -15.12
CA GLU A 166 1.25 22.62 -16.42
C GLU A 166 -0.18 23.19 -16.33
N ASP A 167 -1.12 22.49 -15.69
CA ASP A 167 -2.51 22.94 -15.48
C ASP A 167 -2.58 24.22 -14.60
N ILE A 168 -1.67 24.39 -13.65
CA ILE A 168 -1.57 25.62 -12.84
C ILE A 168 -1.05 26.79 -13.68
N THR A 169 -0.04 26.58 -14.53
CA THR A 169 0.47 27.62 -15.44
C THR A 169 -0.56 28.06 -16.48
N ASP A 170 -1.29 27.11 -17.09
CA ASP A 170 -2.36 27.43 -18.05
C ASP A 170 -3.49 28.22 -17.39
N LYS A 171 -3.84 27.90 -16.13
CA LYS A 171 -4.82 28.69 -15.37
C LYS A 171 -4.32 30.09 -15.07
N ARG A 172 -3.03 30.27 -14.77
CA ARG A 172 -2.44 31.60 -14.50
C ARG A 172 -2.39 32.47 -15.75
N GLU A 173 -2.00 31.93 -16.90
CA GLU A 173 -2.00 32.69 -18.16
C GLU A 173 -3.40 33.13 -18.60
N ASN A 174 -4.42 32.31 -18.35
CA ASN A 174 -5.79 32.68 -18.67
C ASN A 174 -6.35 33.75 -17.71
N ILE A 175 -5.96 33.73 -16.42
CA ILE A 175 -6.34 34.78 -15.46
C ILE A 175 -5.67 36.12 -15.79
N GLU A 176 -4.44 36.12 -16.32
CA GLU A 176 -3.71 37.34 -16.68
C GLU A 176 -4.26 38.00 -17.96
N LYS A 177 -4.86 37.21 -18.88
CA LYS A 177 -5.53 37.71 -20.09
C LYS A 177 -6.91 38.33 -19.84
N ASP A 178 -7.56 38.03 -18.72
CA ASP A 178 -8.89 38.54 -18.36
C ASP A 178 -8.86 39.79 -17.45
N GLN A 179 -7.67 40.33 -17.13
CA GLN A 179 -7.57 41.61 -16.42
C GLN A 179 -7.82 42.77 -17.41
N PRO A 180 -8.87 43.60 -17.22
CA PRO A 180 -9.13 44.71 -18.14
C PRO A 180 -8.01 45.75 -18.03
N ILE A 181 -7.39 46.04 -19.17
CA ILE A 181 -6.44 47.14 -19.35
C ILE A 181 -7.15 48.43 -18.92
N LYS A 182 -6.73 49.02 -17.80
CA LYS A 182 -7.13 50.39 -17.45
C LYS A 182 -6.47 51.32 -18.46
N GLU A 183 -7.24 51.79 -19.42
CA GLU A 183 -6.83 52.87 -20.32
C GLU A 183 -6.42 54.12 -19.51
N PRO A 184 -5.33 54.80 -19.88
CA PRO A 184 -4.93 56.05 -19.26
C PRO A 184 -5.89 57.17 -19.70
N ASN A 185 -6.56 57.81 -18.75
CA ASN A 185 -7.40 58.97 -19.01
C ASN A 185 -6.55 60.15 -19.53
N GLU A 186 -6.66 60.43 -20.83
CA GLU A 186 -6.30 61.71 -21.43
C GLU A 186 -7.34 62.78 -21.10
N SER A 187 -6.81 63.97 -20.79
CA SER A 187 -7.44 65.25 -20.46
C SER A 187 -8.58 65.69 -21.37
N LYS A 188 -9.60 66.38 -20.81
CA LYS A 188 -10.21 67.56 -21.45
C LYS A 188 -10.59 68.64 -20.45
N GLU A 189 -10.06 69.83 -20.72
CA GLU A 189 -10.56 71.14 -20.29
C GLU A 189 -12.05 71.29 -20.58
N GLU A 190 -12.79 71.96 -19.69
CA GLU A 190 -13.92 72.77 -20.12
C GLU A 190 -14.10 73.97 -19.18
N LYS A 191 -14.05 75.16 -19.80
CA LYS A 191 -14.44 76.44 -19.24
C LYS A 191 -15.96 76.57 -19.31
N GLU A 192 -16.57 77.20 -18.31
CA GLU A 192 -17.45 78.39 -18.41
C GLU A 192 -18.54 78.44 -17.32
N GLY A 193 -18.56 79.57 -16.58
CA GLY A 193 -19.76 80.36 -16.29
C GLY A 193 -20.74 79.89 -15.21
N ASN A 194 -20.64 80.45 -14.00
CA ASN A 194 -21.49 81.57 -13.55
C ASN A 194 -20.96 82.17 -12.24
#